data_AF-A0A7V2KUR0-F1
#
_entry.id   AF-A0A7V2KUR0-F1
#
_cell.length_a   1.000
_cell.length_b   1.000
_cell.length_c   1.000
_cell.angle_alpha   90.00
_cell.angle_beta   90.00
_cell.angle_gamma   90.00
#
_symmetry.space_group_name_H-M   'P 1'
#
loop_
_entity.id
_entity.type
_entity.pdbx_description
1 polymer ?
#
loop_
_entity_poly.entity_id
_entity_poly.type
_entity_poly.pdbx_seq_one_letter_code
_entity_poly.pdbx_strand_id
1 'polypeptide(L)'
;MAGKMEREVADSLKRFFSAQKDLSEIGVIKSRDYIGDIGRYVCTLVYGLKVPKGRKPAGYDGKIGKSSVAVRLNNCPVGTPVRLAEPFDFDELIVVLGPNCFLRPEGVASDFIFYRFTPEEVRQRFKKTKSGYVGGGGVFDRTYDKVLNITTG
;
A
#
# COMPACT_ATOMS: atom_id res chain seq x y z
N MET A 1 -28.93 25.62 -4.16
CA MET A 1 -29.28 24.80 -5.35
C MET A 1 -28.37 23.59 -5.36
N ALA A 2 -28.91 22.37 -5.42
CA ALA A 2 -28.08 21.17 -5.62
C ALA A 2 -27.73 21.07 -7.11
N GLY A 3 -26.43 21.02 -7.44
CA GLY A 3 -25.98 20.82 -8.82
C GLY A 3 -26.34 19.42 -9.32
N LYS A 4 -26.76 19.32 -10.59
CA LYS A 4 -27.03 18.02 -11.23
C LYS A 4 -25.69 17.33 -11.49
N MET A 5 -25.53 16.13 -10.96
CA MET A 5 -24.33 15.29 -11.19
C MET A 5 -24.40 14.67 -12.60
N GLU A 6 -23.26 14.64 -13.29
CA GLU A 6 -23.11 13.95 -14.57
C GLU A 6 -23.34 12.44 -14.39
N ARG A 7 -23.97 11.80 -15.39
CA ARG A 7 -24.35 10.37 -15.32
C ARG A 7 -23.12 9.47 -15.12
N GLU A 8 -22.04 9.72 -15.85
CA GLU A 8 -20.81 8.92 -15.78
C GLU A 8 -20.16 8.98 -14.39
N VAL A 9 -20.18 10.16 -13.76
CA VAL A 9 -19.71 10.35 -12.38
C VAL A 9 -20.59 9.55 -11.42
N ALA A 10 -21.92 9.65 -11.55
CA ALA A 10 -22.86 8.93 -10.69
C ALA A 10 -22.68 7.40 -10.80
N ASP A 11 -22.52 6.87 -12.01
CA ASP A 11 -22.37 5.43 -12.24
C ASP A 11 -21.01 4.90 -11.76
N SER A 12 -19.95 5.72 -11.87
CA SER A 12 -18.63 5.37 -11.34
C SER A 12 -18.60 5.36 -9.82
N LEU A 13 -19.23 6.34 -9.17
CA LEU A 13 -19.37 6.37 -7.71
C LEU A 13 -20.18 5.19 -7.18
N LYS A 14 -21.28 4.82 -7.84
CA LYS A 14 -22.06 3.63 -7.47
C LYS A 14 -21.21 2.36 -7.51
N ARG A 15 -20.45 2.15 -8.60
CA ARG A 15 -19.55 0.99 -8.73
C ARG A 15 -18.48 0.98 -7.64
N PHE A 16 -17.87 2.13 -7.38
CA PHE A 16 -16.87 2.26 -6.31
C PHE A 16 -17.44 1.90 -4.94
N PHE A 17 -18.59 2.47 -4.56
CA PHE A 17 -19.20 2.19 -3.25
C PHE A 17 -19.68 0.75 -3.12
N SER A 18 -20.18 0.14 -4.21
CA SER A 18 -20.50 -1.29 -4.23
C SER A 18 -19.25 -2.14 -3.94
N ALA A 19 -18.18 -1.92 -4.69
CA ALA A 19 -16.93 -2.66 -4.48
C ALA A 19 -16.34 -2.43 -3.09
N GLN A 20 -16.39 -1.20 -2.58
CA GLN A 20 -15.94 -0.88 -1.22
C GLN A 20 -16.76 -1.62 -0.16
N LYS A 21 -18.09 -1.70 -0.34
CA LYS A 21 -18.98 -2.44 0.55
C LYS A 21 -18.63 -3.94 0.53
N ASP A 22 -18.53 -4.54 -0.64
CA ASP A 22 -18.24 -5.97 -0.81
C ASP A 22 -16.89 -6.33 -0.13
N LEU A 23 -15.85 -5.53 -0.37
CA LEU A 23 -14.54 -5.70 0.26
C LEU A 23 -14.58 -5.51 1.78
N SER A 24 -15.47 -4.67 2.30
CA SER A 24 -15.65 -4.51 3.74
C SER A 24 -16.35 -5.71 4.37
N GLU A 25 -17.38 -6.27 3.72
CA GLU A 25 -18.11 -7.44 4.21
C GLU A 25 -17.22 -8.68 4.31
N ILE A 26 -16.31 -8.89 3.37
CA ILE A 26 -15.33 -9.99 3.41
C ILE A 26 -14.08 -9.69 4.24
N GLY A 27 -14.01 -8.50 4.87
CA GLY A 27 -12.94 -8.13 5.79
C GLY A 27 -11.61 -7.74 5.13
N VAL A 28 -11.61 -7.31 3.87
CA VAL A 28 -10.44 -6.68 3.24
C VAL A 28 -10.32 -5.23 3.69
N ILE A 29 -11.38 -4.42 3.56
CA ILE A 29 -11.41 -3.01 4.02
C ILE A 29 -12.06 -2.94 5.40
N LYS A 30 -11.32 -2.46 6.40
CA LYS A 30 -11.76 -2.44 7.81
C LYS A 30 -11.84 -1.04 8.40
N SER A 31 -11.42 -0.01 7.66
CA SER A 31 -11.27 1.35 8.13
C SER A 31 -11.50 2.37 7.01
N ARG A 32 -11.36 3.66 7.35
CA ARG A 32 -11.41 4.76 6.38
C ARG A 32 -10.16 4.82 5.49
N ASP A 33 -9.07 4.18 5.90
CA ASP A 33 -7.84 4.05 5.12
C ASP A 33 -7.87 2.73 4.32
N TYR A 34 -8.72 2.70 3.29
CA TYR A 34 -8.91 1.51 2.47
C TYR A 34 -7.65 1.09 1.71
N ILE A 35 -6.82 2.05 1.28
CA ILE A 35 -5.53 1.79 0.63
C ILE A 35 -4.58 1.04 1.58
N GLY A 36 -4.47 1.53 2.82
CA GLY A 36 -3.69 0.84 3.85
C GLY A 36 -4.24 -0.54 4.19
N ASP A 37 -5.56 -0.69 4.26
CA ASP A 37 -6.21 -1.98 4.52
C ASP A 37 -5.95 -3.01 3.41
N ILE A 38 -6.11 -2.62 2.15
CA ILE A 38 -5.79 -3.47 0.99
C ILE A 38 -4.32 -3.87 1.04
N GLY A 39 -3.41 -2.92 1.30
CA GLY A 39 -1.98 -3.20 1.42
C GLY A 39 -1.66 -4.23 2.50
N ARG A 40 -2.25 -4.09 3.68
CA ARG A 40 -2.12 -5.07 4.76
C ARG A 40 -2.66 -6.44 4.35
N TYR A 41 -3.83 -6.49 3.72
CA TYR A 41 -4.48 -7.72 3.29
C TYR A 41 -3.60 -8.50 2.29
N VAL A 42 -3.08 -7.84 1.24
CA VAL A 42 -2.22 -8.52 0.27
C VAL A 42 -0.90 -8.96 0.90
N CYS A 43 -0.34 -8.20 1.85
CA CYS A 43 0.82 -8.65 2.62
C CYS A 43 0.50 -9.85 3.55
N THR A 44 -0.72 -9.98 4.05
CA THR A 44 -1.14 -11.19 4.78
C THR A 44 -1.10 -12.41 3.86
N LEU A 45 -1.59 -12.30 2.62
CA LEU A 45 -1.56 -13.40 1.64
C LEU A 45 -0.14 -13.76 1.21
N VAL A 46 0.68 -12.76 0.90
CA VAL A 46 2.00 -12.97 0.28
C VAL A 46 3.09 -13.30 1.29
N TYR A 47 3.01 -12.75 2.50
CA TYR A 47 4.07 -12.86 3.52
C TYR A 47 3.61 -13.47 4.85
N GLY A 48 2.32 -13.78 5.00
CA GLY A 48 1.79 -14.22 6.28
C GLY A 48 1.80 -13.12 7.35
N LEU A 49 1.71 -11.84 6.95
CA LEU A 49 1.61 -10.70 7.86
C LEU A 49 0.44 -10.89 8.83
N LYS A 50 0.74 -10.92 10.14
CA LYS A 50 -0.26 -10.98 11.21
C LYS A 50 -0.60 -9.58 11.68
N VAL A 51 -1.76 -9.08 11.26
CA VAL A 51 -2.30 -7.79 11.69
C VAL A 51 -2.97 -7.96 13.06
N PRO A 52 -2.66 -7.12 14.06
CA PRO A 52 -3.28 -7.18 15.40
C PRO A 52 -4.80 -7.05 15.35
N LYS A 53 -5.50 -7.83 16.17
CA LYS A 53 -6.93 -7.67 16.40
C LYS A 53 -7.12 -6.53 17.41
N GLY A 54 -7.59 -5.37 16.96
CA GLY A 54 -7.88 -4.21 17.81
C GLY A 54 -7.09 -2.96 17.43
N ARG A 55 -6.69 -2.16 18.43
CA ARG A 55 -5.98 -0.90 18.19
C ARG A 55 -4.61 -1.18 17.55
N LYS A 56 -4.36 -0.55 16.40
CA LYS A 56 -3.08 -0.62 15.71
C LYS A 56 -1.95 -0.15 16.65
N PRO A 57 -0.86 -0.94 16.80
CA PRO A 57 0.33 -0.51 17.52
C PRO A 57 0.90 0.78 16.92
N ALA A 58 1.59 1.57 17.74
CA ALA A 58 2.32 2.71 17.22
C ALA A 58 3.42 2.24 16.25
N GLY A 59 3.50 2.90 15.08
CA GLY A 59 4.62 2.79 14.14
C GLY A 59 4.67 1.58 13.19
N TYR A 60 3.92 0.49 13.44
CA TYR A 60 3.89 -0.67 12.53
C TYR A 60 2.47 -1.22 12.28
N ASP A 61 2.32 -2.02 11.22
CA ASP A 61 1.05 -2.55 10.71
C ASP A 61 0.78 -4.00 11.15
N GLY A 62 1.83 -4.80 11.36
CA GLY A 62 1.71 -6.16 11.86
C GLY A 62 3.06 -6.83 12.09
N LYS A 63 3.06 -8.15 12.23
CA LYS A 63 4.30 -8.94 12.39
C LYS A 63 4.43 -10.05 11.35
N ILE A 64 5.66 -10.28 10.91
CA ILE A 64 6.07 -11.48 10.17
C ILE A 64 7.12 -12.19 11.04
N GLY A 65 6.77 -13.36 11.57
CA GLY A 65 7.60 -14.00 12.60
C GLY A 65 7.77 -13.09 13.83
N LYS A 66 9.02 -12.72 14.14
CA LYS A 66 9.36 -11.79 15.24
C LYS A 66 9.45 -10.32 14.79
N SER A 67 9.63 -10.07 13.50
CA SER A 67 9.79 -8.71 12.95
C SER A 67 8.49 -7.92 13.02
N SER A 68 8.58 -6.68 13.49
CA SER A 68 7.57 -5.64 13.35
C SER A 68 7.63 -5.01 11.96
N VAL A 69 6.49 -4.94 11.28
CA VAL A 69 6.43 -4.61 9.85
C VAL A 69 5.47 -3.46 9.60
N ALA A 70 5.97 -2.39 8.97
CA ALA A 70 5.14 -1.32 8.42
C ALA A 70 4.81 -1.60 6.95
N VAL A 71 3.58 -1.30 6.52
CA VAL A 71 3.13 -1.50 5.13
C VAL A 71 2.73 -0.17 4.52
N ARG A 72 3.22 0.12 3.32
CA ARG A 72 2.79 1.28 2.52
C ARG A 72 2.37 0.83 1.13
N LEU A 73 1.08 0.96 0.82
CA LEU A 73 0.57 0.74 -0.53
C LEU A 73 0.51 2.07 -1.29
N ASN A 74 0.97 2.06 -2.53
CA ASN A 74 0.79 3.15 -3.47
C ASN A 74 0.11 2.62 -4.74
N ASN A 75 -1.01 3.23 -5.11
CA ASN A 75 -1.74 2.95 -6.35
C ASN A 75 -2.01 4.23 -7.16
N CYS A 76 -1.29 5.31 -6.86
CA CYS A 76 -1.52 6.59 -7.51
C CYS A 76 -0.93 6.58 -8.93
N PRO A 77 -1.70 6.97 -9.96
CA PRO A 77 -1.22 7.04 -11.34
C PRO A 77 -0.30 8.22 -11.62
N VAL A 78 -0.25 9.21 -10.71
CA VAL A 78 0.62 10.38 -10.84
C VAL A 78 1.11 10.88 -9.49
N GLY A 79 2.35 11.37 -9.46
CA GLY A 79 2.81 12.48 -8.59
C GLY A 79 2.86 12.27 -7.08
N THR A 80 2.33 11.17 -6.52
CA THR A 80 2.32 10.93 -5.07
C THR A 80 3.35 9.88 -4.68
N PRO A 81 4.58 10.26 -4.28
CA PRO A 81 5.61 9.31 -3.89
C PRO A 81 5.26 8.58 -2.58
N VAL A 82 5.98 7.51 -2.28
CA VAL A 82 5.86 6.83 -0.98
C VAL A 82 6.44 7.71 0.11
N ARG A 83 5.69 7.94 1.19
CA ARG A 83 6.11 8.80 2.31
C ARG A 83 6.16 8.02 3.61
N LEU A 84 7.18 8.30 4.41
CA LEU A 84 7.41 7.69 5.72
C LEU A 84 7.73 8.79 6.72
N ALA A 85 7.06 8.77 7.86
CA ALA A 85 7.38 9.64 8.99
C ALA A 85 8.48 9.01 9.85
N GLU A 86 9.26 9.84 10.55
CA GLU A 86 10.14 9.40 11.63
C GLU A 86 9.51 9.68 13.01
N PRO A 87 9.88 8.92 14.06
CA PRO A 87 10.83 7.80 14.06
C PRO A 87 10.29 6.53 13.38
N PHE A 88 11.18 5.59 13.06
CA PHE A 88 10.80 4.27 12.56
C PHE A 88 10.68 3.31 13.74
N ASP A 89 9.44 2.94 14.10
CA ASP A 89 9.17 1.93 15.13
C ASP A 89 8.82 0.57 14.50
N PHE A 90 9.53 0.21 13.44
CA PHE A 90 9.40 -1.06 12.72
C PHE A 90 10.78 -1.63 12.39
N ASP A 91 10.88 -2.95 12.35
CA ASP A 91 12.08 -3.66 11.90
C ASP A 91 12.15 -3.72 10.38
N GLU A 92 10.99 -3.70 9.72
CA GLU A 92 10.90 -3.81 8.27
C GLU A 92 9.80 -2.93 7.68
N LEU A 93 10.05 -2.40 6.49
CA LEU A 93 9.07 -1.76 5.65
C LEU A 93 8.77 -2.64 4.44
N ILE A 94 7.49 -2.87 4.18
CA ILE A 94 7.01 -3.40 2.90
C ILE A 94 6.32 -2.27 2.14
N VAL A 95 6.82 -1.99 0.93
CA VAL A 95 6.14 -1.12 -0.02
C VAL A 95 5.44 -1.98 -1.07
N VAL A 96 4.16 -1.73 -1.28
CA VAL A 96 3.33 -2.39 -2.29
C VAL A 96 2.99 -1.38 -3.37
N LEU A 97 3.39 -1.67 -4.62
CA LEU A 97 2.98 -0.90 -5.79
C LEU A 97 1.77 -1.60 -6.43
N GLY A 98 0.62 -0.93 -6.44
CA GLY A 98 -0.60 -1.41 -7.08
C GLY A 98 -0.56 -1.23 -8.61
N PRO A 99 -1.60 -1.71 -9.31
CA PRO A 99 -1.63 -1.77 -10.77
C PRO A 99 -1.55 -0.40 -11.44
N ASN A 100 -2.09 0.64 -10.79
CA ASN A 100 -2.12 2.00 -11.32
C ASN A 100 -0.96 2.86 -10.82
N CYS A 101 0.05 2.29 -10.16
CA CYS A 101 1.11 3.11 -9.56
C CYS A 101 2.12 3.63 -10.60
N PHE A 102 2.42 4.92 -10.59
CA PHE A 102 3.44 5.51 -11.50
C PHE A 102 4.89 5.11 -11.16
N LEU A 103 5.11 4.54 -9.98
CA LEU A 103 6.43 4.10 -9.51
C LEU A 103 6.76 2.67 -9.95
N ARG A 104 5.88 2.03 -10.72
CA ARG A 104 6.08 0.65 -11.17
C ARG A 104 7.28 0.58 -12.11
N PRO A 105 8.16 -0.41 -11.96
CA PRO A 105 9.19 -0.69 -12.95
C PRO A 105 8.55 -1.09 -14.29
N GLU A 106 9.20 -0.71 -15.38
CA GLU A 106 8.80 -1.11 -16.73
C GLU A 106 8.90 -2.63 -16.90
N GLY A 107 8.03 -3.20 -17.74
CA GLY A 107 8.07 -4.63 -18.09
C GLY A 107 7.54 -5.61 -17.05
N VAL A 108 7.09 -5.16 -15.87
CA VAL A 108 6.51 -6.05 -14.84
C VAL A 108 4.99 -6.15 -15.01
N ALA A 109 4.54 -7.28 -15.54
CA ALA A 109 3.13 -7.55 -15.90
C ALA A 109 2.21 -7.91 -14.72
N SER A 110 2.66 -7.77 -13.46
CA SER A 110 1.91 -8.25 -12.30
C SER A 110 1.06 -7.19 -11.60
N ASP A 111 -0.13 -7.52 -11.11
CA ASP A 111 -1.03 -6.51 -10.49
C ASP A 111 -0.40 -5.78 -9.30
N PHE A 112 0.25 -6.52 -8.40
CA PHE A 112 0.99 -5.95 -7.27
C PHE A 112 2.47 -6.33 -7.30
N ILE A 113 3.33 -5.37 -6.95
CA ILE A 113 4.77 -5.53 -6.84
C ILE A 113 5.19 -5.15 -5.43
N PHE A 114 6.01 -5.99 -4.79
CA PHE A 114 6.38 -5.85 -3.39
C PHE A 114 7.89 -5.60 -3.25
N TYR A 115 8.24 -4.61 -2.45
CA TYR A 115 9.62 -4.30 -2.07
C TYR A 115 9.75 -4.34 -0.56
N ARG A 116 10.86 -4.90 -0.06
CA ARG A 116 11.21 -4.92 1.36
C ARG A 116 12.41 -4.01 1.61
N PHE A 117 12.37 -3.29 2.73
CA PHE A 117 13.44 -2.41 3.17
C PHE A 117 13.67 -2.57 4.67
N THR A 118 14.93 -2.58 5.09
CA THR A 118 15.28 -2.28 6.49
C THR A 118 15.22 -0.76 6.74
N PRO A 119 15.11 -0.31 8.01
CA PRO A 119 15.30 1.09 8.37
C PRO A 119 16.56 1.71 7.75
N GLU A 120 17.67 0.99 7.72
CA GLU A 120 18.94 1.44 7.15
C GLU A 120 18.84 1.64 5.64
N GLU A 121 18.23 0.69 4.92
CA GLU A 121 17.97 0.84 3.48
C GLU A 121 17.05 2.02 3.19
N VAL A 122 16.03 2.27 4.03
CA VAL A 122 15.18 3.45 3.89
C VAL A 122 16.02 4.72 4.01
N ARG A 123 16.90 4.82 5.02
CA ARG A 123 17.75 6.00 5.22
C ARG A 123 18.74 6.23 4.06
N GLN A 124 19.23 5.15 3.46
CA GLN A 124 20.19 5.21 2.35
C GLN A 124 19.53 5.56 1.01
N ARG A 125 18.33 5.03 0.74
CA ARG A 125 17.70 5.09 -0.58
C ARG A 125 16.63 6.16 -0.71
N PHE A 126 15.89 6.42 0.37
CA PHE A 126 14.82 7.40 0.33
C PHE A 126 15.39 8.79 0.56
N LYS A 127 14.81 9.78 -0.12
CA LYS A 127 15.22 11.17 0.08
C LYS A 127 14.76 11.66 1.45
N LYS A 128 15.72 12.10 2.29
CA LYS A 128 15.42 12.76 3.56
C LYS A 128 14.70 14.10 3.34
N THR A 129 13.70 14.37 4.17
CA THR A 129 12.94 15.62 4.21
C THR A 129 12.75 16.08 5.65
N LYS A 130 12.22 17.29 5.86
CA LYS A 130 11.92 17.82 7.20
C LYS A 130 10.93 16.95 7.98
N SER A 131 10.04 16.23 7.30
CA SER A 131 8.96 15.45 7.90
C SER A 131 9.18 13.93 7.83
N GLY A 132 10.39 13.47 7.48
CA GLY A 132 10.70 12.05 7.30
C GLY A 132 11.34 11.75 5.95
N TYR A 133 10.88 10.72 5.25
CA TYR A 133 11.48 10.23 4.00
C TYR A 133 10.49 10.11 2.87
N VAL A 134 11.00 10.27 1.65
CA VAL A 134 10.22 10.20 0.41
C VAL A 134 10.90 9.26 -0.58
N GLY A 135 10.18 8.24 -1.03
CA GLY A 135 10.62 7.27 -2.04
C GLY A 135 9.98 7.54 -3.39
N GLY A 136 10.80 8.01 -4.35
CA GLY A 136 10.44 8.20 -5.76
C GLY A 136 10.92 7.03 -6.64
N GLY A 137 10.86 7.19 -7.97
CA GLY A 137 11.13 6.10 -8.93
C GLY A 137 12.46 5.38 -8.72
N GLY A 138 13.55 6.12 -8.49
CA GLY A 138 14.88 5.54 -8.28
C GLY A 138 15.03 4.65 -7.03
N VAL A 139 14.06 4.67 -6.10
CA VAL A 139 14.02 3.70 -4.98
C VAL A 139 13.65 2.30 -5.47
N PHE A 140 12.81 2.22 -6.51
CA PHE A 140 12.21 1.00 -7.03
C PHE A 140 12.93 0.48 -8.28
N ASP A 141 13.95 1.19 -8.76
CA ASP A 141 14.89 0.75 -9.79
C ASP A 141 15.89 -0.28 -9.23
N ARG A 142 15.34 -1.42 -8.83
CA ARG A 142 16.04 -2.60 -8.30
C ARG A 142 15.13 -3.81 -8.43
N THR A 143 15.69 -5.00 -8.19
CA THR A 143 14.89 -6.22 -8.05
C THR A 143 13.85 -6.07 -6.95
N TYR A 144 12.59 -6.36 -7.28
CA TYR A 144 11.50 -6.51 -6.32
C TYR A 144 11.64 -7.82 -5.54
N ASP A 145 10.93 -7.92 -4.42
CA ASP A 145 10.94 -9.11 -3.57
C ASP A 145 9.92 -10.16 -4.05
N LYS A 146 8.68 -9.74 -4.27
CA LYS A 146 7.59 -10.61 -4.75
C LYS A 146 6.63 -9.86 -5.68
N VAL A 147 5.78 -10.62 -6.36
CA VAL A 147 4.67 -10.13 -7.18
C VAL A 147 3.38 -10.93 -6.89
N LEU A 148 2.22 -10.34 -7.18
CA LEU A 148 0.91 -10.99 -7.04
C LEU A 148 -0.01 -10.56 -8.20
N ASN A 149 -0.73 -11.52 -8.78
CA ASN A 149 -1.79 -11.28 -9.77
C ASN A 149 -3.16 -11.56 -9.15
N ILE A 150 -4.11 -10.66 -9.41
CA ILE A 150 -5.53 -10.83 -9.14
C ILE A 150 -6.07 -11.71 -10.26
N THR A 151 -5.99 -13.02 -10.09
CA THR A 151 -6.65 -13.94 -11.01
C THR A 151 -8.16 -13.88 -10.77
N THR A 152 -8.92 -13.65 -11.84
CA THR A 152 -10.32 -14.03 -11.87
C THR A 152 -10.33 -15.51 -12.21
N GLY A 153 -10.85 -16.34 -11.29
CA GLY A 153 -11.12 -17.74 -11.57
C GLY A 153 -12.22 -17.88 -12.62
#